data_AF-A0A1Y4NGX0-F1
#
_entry.id   AF-A0A1Y4NGX0-F1
#
_cell.length_a   1.000
_cell.length_b   1.000
_cell.length_c   1.000
_cell.angle_alpha   90.00
_cell.angle_beta   90.00
_cell.angle_gamma   90.00
#
_symmetry.space_group_name_H-M   'P 1'
#
loop_
_entity.id
_entity.type
_entity.pdbx_description
1 polymer ?
#
loop_
_entity_poly.entity_id
_entity_poly.type
_entity_poly.pdbx_seq_one_letter_code
_entity_poly.pdbx_strand_id
1 'polypeptide(L)'
;MIFMDSRKPLYRHSLKEAVRHEEKDLWRESYKINCDCARAIERIIAENYDGKKLGPDLAEPIIQQYGFNRVNWVLANTVQQKKEDGRISPENRQWAETFPIPQEDHNWQFEVSSHPGLTDLFIGDVRKAWQALGLFTAAHCVENSQNQDYTGKLLVLNPHILGSAYQTPERQLFLAKDGWGCIPGAPRQTVFGRFLSEEKDQITFFNRSDFIGVLSAEYLPDWAKEKLAAMEVPETEETPSDGMTLQ
;
A
#
# COMPACT_ATOMS: atom_id res chain seq x y z
N MET A 1 0.81 13.42 10.45
CA MET A 1 0.23 13.84 9.16
C MET A 1 0.16 12.57 8.31
N ILE A 2 -1.05 12.10 7.99
CA ILE A 2 -1.23 10.78 7.37
C ILE A 2 -0.78 10.86 5.91
N PHE A 3 0.17 10.02 5.53
CA PHE A 3 0.72 9.84 4.17
C PHE A 3 -0.29 9.20 3.20
N MET A 4 -1.54 9.63 3.23
CA MET A 4 -2.57 9.28 2.25
C MET A 4 -2.36 10.10 0.99
N ASP A 5 -2.62 9.51 -0.18
CA ASP A 5 -2.69 10.25 -1.44
C ASP A 5 -3.84 11.25 -1.37
N SER A 6 -3.55 12.45 -0.87
CA SER A 6 -4.52 13.50 -0.58
C SER A 6 -5.23 14.01 -1.82
N ARG A 7 -4.73 13.68 -3.02
CA ARG A 7 -5.33 14.11 -4.27
C ARG A 7 -6.53 13.27 -4.66
N LYS A 8 -6.57 11.98 -4.30
CA LYS A 8 -7.67 11.04 -4.64
C LYS A 8 -7.73 9.86 -3.64
N PRO A 9 -8.25 10.04 -2.42
CA PRO A 9 -8.27 8.96 -1.41
C PRO A 9 -9.15 7.78 -1.85
N LEU A 10 -8.66 6.55 -1.65
CA LEU A 10 -9.41 5.31 -1.91
C LEU A 10 -10.15 4.86 -0.64
N TYR A 11 -11.46 4.88 -0.70
CA TYR A 11 -12.35 4.33 0.31
C TYR A 11 -12.55 2.84 0.05
N ARG A 12 -12.23 1.98 1.04
CA ARG A 12 -12.17 0.51 0.89
C ARG A 12 -13.33 -0.25 1.52
N HIS A 13 -14.14 0.41 2.34
CA HIS A 13 -15.28 -0.21 3.03
C HIS A 13 -16.57 -0.05 2.22
N SER A 14 -17.58 -0.84 2.55
CA SER A 14 -18.89 -0.79 1.88
C SER A 14 -19.61 0.53 2.11
N LEU A 15 -20.61 0.81 1.28
CA LEU A 15 -21.53 1.93 1.51
C LEU A 15 -22.23 1.81 2.87
N LYS A 16 -22.57 0.59 3.30
CA LYS A 16 -23.24 0.35 4.59
C LYS A 16 -22.36 0.79 5.76
N GLU A 17 -21.08 0.45 5.73
CA GLU A 17 -20.10 0.88 6.73
C GLU A 17 -19.90 2.39 6.68
N ALA A 18 -19.77 2.96 5.48
CA ALA A 18 -19.65 4.41 5.31
C ALA A 18 -20.84 5.18 5.91
N VAL A 19 -22.07 4.68 5.74
CA VAL A 19 -23.25 5.27 6.38
C VAL A 19 -23.19 5.15 7.90
N ARG A 20 -22.76 3.99 8.43
CA ARG A 20 -22.64 3.75 9.88
C ARG A 20 -21.64 4.69 10.55
N HIS A 21 -20.59 5.07 9.82
CA HIS A 21 -19.52 5.93 10.31
C HIS A 21 -19.66 7.40 9.89
N GLU A 22 -20.77 7.78 9.26
CA GLU A 22 -21.00 9.15 8.74
C GLU A 22 -19.99 9.58 7.65
N GLU A 23 -19.37 8.61 6.98
CA GLU A 23 -18.35 8.79 5.93
C GLU A 23 -18.92 8.61 4.50
N LYS A 24 -20.25 8.69 4.35
CA LYS A 24 -20.95 8.45 3.08
C LYS A 24 -20.42 9.30 1.92
N ASP A 25 -20.06 10.55 2.19
CA ASP A 25 -19.58 11.45 1.13
C ASP A 25 -18.15 11.10 0.68
N LEU A 26 -17.30 10.61 1.59
CA LEU A 26 -15.98 10.05 1.24
C LEU A 26 -16.12 8.82 0.36
N TRP A 27 -17.07 7.94 0.70
CA TRP A 27 -17.39 6.78 -0.13
C TRP A 27 -17.86 7.20 -1.53
N ARG A 28 -18.80 8.16 -1.62
CA ARG A 28 -19.34 8.64 -2.91
C ARG A 28 -18.26 9.24 -3.80
N GLU A 29 -17.37 10.06 -3.24
CA GLU A 29 -16.28 10.67 -3.99
C GLU A 29 -15.31 9.59 -4.49
N SER A 30 -14.89 8.68 -3.61
CA SER A 30 -14.03 7.55 -4.00
C SER A 30 -14.67 6.69 -5.09
N TYR A 31 -15.97 6.41 -4.96
CA TYR A 31 -16.75 5.64 -5.93
C TYR A 31 -16.77 6.30 -7.32
N LYS A 32 -17.02 7.61 -7.38
CA LYS A 32 -16.98 8.37 -8.62
C LYS A 32 -15.61 8.26 -9.30
N ILE A 33 -14.54 8.39 -8.52
CA ILE A 33 -13.17 8.27 -9.05
C ILE A 33 -12.89 6.83 -9.52
N ASN A 34 -13.46 5.79 -8.88
CA ASN A 34 -13.37 4.42 -9.35
C ASN A 34 -14.02 4.28 -10.74
N CYS A 35 -15.22 4.82 -10.94
CA CYS A 35 -15.89 4.85 -12.24
C CYS A 35 -15.04 5.59 -13.28
N ASP A 36 -14.53 6.78 -12.93
CA ASP A 36 -13.68 7.57 -13.82
C ASP A 36 -12.40 6.82 -14.21
N CYS A 37 -11.77 6.12 -13.26
CA CYS A 37 -10.60 5.28 -13.49
C CYS A 37 -10.92 4.12 -14.44
N ALA A 38 -12.05 3.42 -14.23
CA ALA A 38 -12.48 2.34 -15.11
C ALA A 38 -12.68 2.85 -16.55
N ARG A 39 -13.37 3.99 -16.73
CA ARG A 39 -13.57 4.60 -18.04
C ARG A 39 -12.24 5.07 -18.67
N ALA A 40 -11.29 5.55 -17.88
CA ALA A 40 -9.97 5.93 -18.39
C ALA A 40 -9.18 4.71 -18.89
N ILE A 41 -9.24 3.57 -18.18
CA ILE A 41 -8.67 2.30 -18.62
C ILE A 41 -9.32 1.83 -19.93
N GLU A 42 -10.65 1.92 -20.05
CA GLU A 42 -11.35 1.56 -21.29
C GLU A 42 -10.89 2.40 -22.48
N ARG A 43 -10.78 3.72 -22.29
CA ARG A 43 -10.31 4.64 -23.34
C ARG A 43 -8.89 4.32 -23.78
N ILE A 44 -7.95 4.16 -22.84
CA ILE A 44 -6.55 3.92 -23.21
C ILE A 44 -6.38 2.57 -23.92
N ILE A 45 -7.15 1.55 -23.53
CA ILE A 45 -7.18 0.26 -24.24
C ILE A 45 -7.73 0.45 -25.66
N ALA A 46 -8.86 1.14 -25.81
CA ALA A 46 -9.51 1.34 -27.10
C ALA A 46 -8.64 2.15 -28.08
N GLU A 47 -7.97 3.19 -27.60
CA GLU A 47 -7.11 4.08 -28.39
C GLU A 47 -5.81 3.39 -28.84
N ASN A 48 -5.36 2.37 -28.11
CA ASN A 48 -4.06 1.69 -28.35
C ASN A 48 -4.20 0.24 -28.80
N TYR A 49 -5.41 -0.17 -29.21
CA TYR A 49 -5.65 -1.49 -29.78
C TYR A 49 -5.77 -1.40 -31.31
N ASP A 50 -4.80 -1.98 -32.03
CA ASP A 50 -4.76 -1.95 -33.50
C ASP A 50 -5.61 -3.05 -34.17
N GLY A 51 -6.39 -3.79 -33.38
CA GLY A 51 -7.15 -4.97 -33.83
C GLY A 51 -6.40 -6.29 -33.67
N LYS A 52 -5.10 -6.28 -33.30
CA LYS A 52 -4.26 -7.46 -33.12
C LYS A 52 -3.42 -7.42 -31.84
N LYS A 53 -2.89 -6.25 -31.48
CA LYS A 53 -2.00 -6.03 -30.34
C LYS A 53 -2.40 -4.77 -29.59
N LEU A 54 -2.12 -4.82 -28.30
CA LEU A 54 -2.17 -3.67 -27.41
C LEU A 54 -0.78 -3.02 -27.41
N GLY A 55 -0.71 -1.69 -27.53
CA GLY A 55 0.57 -0.95 -27.45
C GLY A 55 1.30 -1.16 -26.11
N PRO A 56 2.62 -0.92 -26.05
CA PRO A 56 3.38 -1.02 -24.79
C PRO A 56 3.05 0.11 -23.81
N ASP A 57 3.36 -0.11 -22.54
CA ASP A 57 3.42 0.92 -21.47
C ASP A 57 2.13 1.73 -21.23
N LEU A 58 0.97 1.12 -21.48
CA LEU A 58 -0.34 1.79 -21.30
C LEU A 58 -0.70 2.05 -19.84
N ALA A 59 -0.08 1.33 -18.92
CA ALA A 59 -0.39 1.43 -17.50
C ALA A 59 0.07 2.77 -16.91
N GLU A 60 1.20 3.32 -17.37
CA GLU A 60 1.87 4.46 -16.74
C GLU A 60 0.98 5.71 -16.65
N PRO A 61 0.33 6.20 -17.72
CA PRO A 61 -0.51 7.39 -17.65
C PRO A 61 -1.67 7.23 -16.65
N ILE A 62 -2.26 6.03 -16.58
CA ILE A 62 -3.36 5.74 -15.66
C ILE A 62 -2.86 5.67 -14.22
N ILE A 63 -1.70 5.03 -13.98
CA ILE A 63 -1.06 4.98 -12.66
C ILE A 63 -0.67 6.39 -12.20
N GLN A 64 -0.08 7.22 -13.06
CA GLN A 64 0.27 8.60 -12.72
C GLN A 64 -0.98 9.42 -12.36
N GLN A 65 -2.11 9.19 -13.05
CA GLN A 65 -3.34 9.94 -12.83
C GLN A 65 -4.12 9.49 -11.59
N TYR A 66 -4.17 8.19 -11.29
CA TYR A 66 -5.06 7.61 -10.26
C TYR A 66 -4.32 6.94 -9.09
N GLY A 67 -3.04 6.65 -9.24
CA GLY A 67 -2.23 5.91 -8.28
C GLY A 67 -2.47 4.40 -8.35
N PHE A 68 -1.44 3.62 -8.02
CA PHE A 68 -1.52 2.15 -8.04
C PHE A 68 -2.66 1.60 -7.19
N ASN A 69 -2.92 2.18 -6.02
CA ASN A 69 -3.97 1.70 -5.12
C ASN A 69 -5.34 1.66 -5.79
N ARG A 70 -5.70 2.73 -6.50
CA ARG A 70 -6.99 2.80 -7.18
C ARG A 70 -7.01 1.95 -8.44
N VAL A 71 -5.94 2.00 -9.24
CA VAL A 71 -5.86 1.20 -10.48
C VAL A 71 -5.98 -0.29 -10.14
N ASN A 72 -5.23 -0.76 -9.15
CA ASN A 72 -5.31 -2.15 -8.68
C ASN A 72 -6.69 -2.50 -8.13
N TRP A 73 -7.32 -1.59 -7.36
CA TRP A 73 -8.67 -1.81 -6.82
C TRP A 73 -9.74 -1.98 -7.90
N VAL A 74 -9.74 -1.11 -8.91
CA VAL A 74 -10.68 -1.14 -10.04
C VAL A 74 -10.48 -2.40 -10.89
N LEU A 75 -9.23 -2.76 -11.15
CA LEU A 75 -8.90 -3.96 -11.92
C LEU A 75 -9.23 -5.24 -11.16
N ALA A 76 -8.92 -5.31 -9.86
CA ALA A 76 -9.30 -6.45 -9.03
C ALA A 76 -10.83 -6.59 -8.95
N ASN A 77 -11.59 -5.49 -8.81
CA ASN A 77 -13.05 -5.53 -8.88
C ASN A 77 -13.52 -6.09 -10.23
N THR A 78 -12.95 -5.59 -11.33
CA THR A 78 -13.29 -6.05 -12.68
C THR A 78 -13.09 -7.56 -12.82
N VAL A 79 -11.97 -8.09 -12.33
CA VAL A 79 -11.69 -9.53 -12.39
C VAL A 79 -12.67 -10.32 -11.52
N GLN A 80 -12.99 -9.84 -10.31
CA GLN A 80 -13.95 -10.48 -9.42
C GLN A 80 -15.38 -10.49 -9.98
N GLN A 81 -15.81 -9.41 -10.65
CA GLN A 81 -17.11 -9.35 -11.36
C GLN A 81 -17.13 -10.30 -12.56
N LYS A 82 -15.98 -10.53 -13.22
CA LYS A 82 -15.82 -11.42 -14.38
C LYS A 82 -15.26 -12.80 -14.01
N LYS A 83 -15.43 -13.27 -12.77
CA LYS A 83 -14.82 -14.53 -12.31
C LYS A 83 -15.16 -15.76 -13.19
N GLU A 84 -16.34 -15.77 -13.80
CA GLU A 84 -16.80 -16.84 -14.69
C GLU A 84 -16.25 -16.69 -16.14
N ASP A 85 -15.61 -15.57 -16.47
CA ASP A 85 -15.04 -15.33 -17.79
C ASP A 85 -13.68 -16.03 -17.94
N GLY A 86 -13.65 -17.05 -18.79
CA GLY A 86 -12.49 -17.90 -19.06
C GLY A 86 -11.25 -17.16 -19.60
N ARG A 87 -11.37 -15.92 -20.08
CA ARG A 87 -10.30 -15.21 -20.81
C ARG A 87 -9.31 -14.46 -19.93
N ILE A 88 -9.66 -14.19 -18.67
CA ILE A 88 -8.72 -13.61 -17.70
C ILE A 88 -7.83 -14.74 -17.19
N SER A 89 -6.51 -14.50 -17.19
CA SER A 89 -5.52 -15.50 -16.79
C SER A 89 -5.71 -15.95 -15.33
N PRO A 90 -5.40 -17.22 -15.00
CA PRO A 90 -5.47 -17.71 -13.61
C PRO A 90 -4.63 -16.88 -12.63
N GLU A 91 -3.48 -16.38 -13.09
CA GLU A 91 -2.59 -15.54 -12.29
C GLU A 91 -3.26 -14.20 -11.90
N ASN A 92 -3.91 -13.53 -12.86
CA ASN A 92 -4.63 -12.30 -12.57
C ASN A 92 -5.88 -12.54 -11.70
N ARG A 93 -6.53 -13.70 -11.81
CA ARG A 93 -7.62 -14.09 -10.89
C ARG A 93 -7.11 -14.25 -9.46
N GLN A 94 -6.05 -15.02 -9.26
CA GLN A 94 -5.45 -15.20 -7.93
C GLN A 94 -4.97 -13.88 -7.34
N TRP A 95 -4.36 -13.02 -8.15
CA TRP A 95 -3.99 -11.67 -7.72
C TRP A 95 -5.19 -10.85 -7.28
N ALA A 96 -6.29 -10.86 -8.04
CA ALA A 96 -7.49 -10.09 -7.72
C ALA A 96 -8.17 -10.56 -6.42
N GLU A 97 -8.09 -11.85 -6.09
CA GLU A 97 -8.63 -12.42 -4.83
C GLU A 97 -7.92 -11.87 -3.57
N THR A 98 -6.71 -11.33 -3.70
CA THR A 98 -5.99 -10.72 -2.58
C THR A 98 -6.58 -9.37 -2.13
N PHE A 99 -7.49 -8.79 -2.92
CA PHE A 99 -8.14 -7.52 -2.62
C PHE A 99 -9.49 -7.74 -1.93
N PRO A 100 -9.67 -7.25 -0.69
CA PRO A 100 -10.91 -7.42 0.06
C PRO A 100 -11.98 -6.41 -0.40
N ILE A 101 -12.46 -6.58 -1.63
CA ILE A 101 -13.46 -5.68 -2.23
C ILE A 101 -14.85 -6.06 -1.69
N PRO A 102 -15.58 -5.13 -1.05
CA PRO A 102 -16.95 -5.36 -0.63
C PRO A 102 -17.82 -5.75 -1.82
N GLN A 103 -18.62 -6.80 -1.69
CA GLN A 103 -19.52 -7.25 -2.75
C GLN A 103 -20.81 -6.41 -2.68
N GLU A 104 -20.94 -5.44 -3.57
CA GLU A 104 -22.09 -4.54 -3.63
C GLU A 104 -22.73 -4.55 -5.02
N ASP A 105 -24.06 -4.38 -5.09
CA ASP A 105 -24.86 -4.48 -6.32
C ASP A 105 -24.49 -3.46 -7.41
N HIS A 106 -23.72 -2.42 -7.06
CA HIS A 106 -23.31 -1.36 -7.97
C HIS A 106 -21.84 -1.50 -8.41
N ASN A 107 -21.13 -2.56 -8.00
CA ASN A 107 -19.73 -2.77 -8.37
C ASN A 107 -19.49 -2.88 -9.88
N TRP A 108 -20.51 -3.31 -10.64
CA TRP A 108 -20.47 -3.35 -12.11
C TRP A 108 -20.26 -1.97 -12.75
N GLN A 109 -20.58 -0.85 -12.05
CA GLN A 109 -20.43 0.49 -12.62
C GLN A 109 -18.96 0.94 -12.73
N PHE A 110 -18.07 0.37 -11.92
CA PHE A 110 -16.62 0.58 -12.03
C PHE A 110 -15.88 -0.70 -12.45
N GLU A 111 -16.58 -1.60 -13.12
CA GLU A 111 -15.97 -2.67 -13.91
C GLU A 111 -15.45 -2.09 -15.25
N VAL A 112 -14.28 -2.53 -15.69
CA VAL A 112 -13.77 -2.24 -17.05
C VAL A 112 -14.50 -3.13 -18.07
N SER A 113 -15.30 -2.49 -18.91
CA SER A 113 -16.17 -3.12 -19.92
C SER A 113 -15.44 -3.48 -21.23
N SER A 114 -14.13 -3.22 -21.35
CA SER A 114 -13.32 -3.69 -22.48
C SER A 114 -13.29 -5.22 -22.61
N HIS A 115 -12.88 -5.72 -23.78
CA HIS A 115 -12.75 -7.15 -24.03
C HIS A 115 -11.84 -7.80 -22.96
N PRO A 116 -12.28 -8.86 -22.25
CA PRO A 116 -11.55 -9.39 -21.10
C PRO A 116 -10.10 -9.80 -21.36
N GLY A 117 -9.79 -10.31 -22.56
CA GLY A 117 -8.40 -10.59 -22.95
C GLY A 117 -7.52 -9.34 -23.08
N LEU A 118 -8.07 -8.19 -23.47
CA LEU A 118 -7.32 -6.92 -23.51
C LEU A 118 -7.15 -6.36 -22.10
N THR A 119 -8.19 -6.49 -21.26
CA THR A 119 -8.12 -6.15 -19.85
C THR A 119 -7.06 -7.00 -19.14
N ASP A 120 -6.97 -8.30 -19.44
CA ASP A 120 -5.96 -9.21 -18.88
C ASP A 120 -4.52 -8.76 -19.21
N LEU A 121 -4.27 -8.36 -20.47
CA LEU A 121 -2.98 -7.78 -20.88
C LEU A 121 -2.67 -6.49 -20.11
N PHE A 122 -3.64 -5.57 -20.01
CA PHE A 122 -3.47 -4.32 -19.26
C PHE A 122 -3.17 -4.56 -17.77
N ILE A 123 -3.86 -5.52 -17.14
CA ILE A 123 -3.57 -5.94 -15.76
C ILE A 123 -2.13 -6.44 -15.65
N GLY A 124 -1.67 -7.23 -16.63
CA GLY A 124 -0.28 -7.70 -16.70
C GLY A 124 0.72 -6.53 -16.68
N ASP A 125 0.47 -5.48 -17.45
CA ASP A 125 1.36 -4.31 -17.51
C ASP A 125 1.35 -3.50 -16.21
N VAL A 126 0.18 -3.31 -15.58
CA VAL A 126 0.08 -2.68 -14.25
C VAL A 126 0.85 -3.50 -13.20
N ARG A 127 0.72 -4.83 -13.22
CA ARG A 127 1.41 -5.72 -12.27
C ARG A 127 2.92 -5.70 -12.47
N LYS A 128 3.41 -5.65 -13.71
CA LYS A 128 4.84 -5.44 -14.00
C LYS A 128 5.34 -4.11 -13.46
N ALA A 129 4.59 -3.02 -13.67
CA ALA A 129 4.93 -1.71 -13.13
C ALA A 129 4.96 -1.70 -11.59
N TRP A 130 4.03 -2.40 -10.94
CA TRP A 130 4.03 -2.58 -9.49
C TRP A 130 5.24 -3.37 -8.99
N GLN A 131 5.60 -4.46 -9.67
CA GLN A 131 6.78 -5.26 -9.33
C GLN A 131 8.08 -4.46 -9.51
N ALA A 132 8.17 -3.60 -10.51
CA ALA A 132 9.32 -2.74 -10.77
C ALA A 132 9.61 -1.73 -9.64
N LEU A 133 8.66 -1.48 -8.73
CA LEU A 133 8.89 -0.67 -7.54
C LEU A 133 9.83 -1.34 -6.52
N GLY A 134 10.10 -2.65 -6.63
CA GLY A 134 11.01 -3.37 -5.73
C GLY A 134 10.53 -3.44 -4.28
N LEU A 135 9.21 -3.33 -4.07
CA LEU A 135 8.62 -3.26 -2.73
C LEU A 135 8.79 -4.57 -1.95
N PHE A 136 8.91 -4.42 -0.63
CA PHE A 136 8.90 -5.56 0.26
C PHE A 136 7.53 -6.24 0.29
N THR A 137 7.53 -7.57 0.27
CA THR A 137 6.34 -8.42 0.34
C THR A 137 6.44 -9.40 1.52
N ALA A 138 5.42 -10.24 1.71
CA ALA A 138 5.44 -11.27 2.74
C ALA A 138 6.62 -12.24 2.62
N ALA A 139 7.15 -12.44 1.40
CA ALA A 139 8.31 -13.29 1.16
C ALA A 139 9.61 -12.77 1.83
N HIS A 140 9.68 -11.47 2.15
CA HIS A 140 10.82 -10.87 2.84
C HIS A 140 10.65 -10.83 4.35
N CYS A 141 9.49 -11.27 4.86
CA CYS A 141 9.18 -11.24 6.28
C CYS A 141 9.47 -12.59 6.93
N VAL A 142 9.74 -12.56 8.24
CA VAL A 142 9.82 -13.78 9.04
C VAL A 142 8.47 -14.51 9.04
N GLU A 143 8.50 -15.83 8.83
CA GLU A 143 7.31 -16.66 8.82
C GLU A 143 6.52 -16.53 10.12
N ASN A 144 5.19 -16.43 10.02
CA ASN A 144 4.29 -16.25 11.17
C ASN A 144 4.62 -15.06 12.07
N SER A 145 5.35 -14.06 11.57
CA SER A 145 5.72 -12.86 12.34
C SER A 145 4.53 -12.07 12.88
N GLN A 146 3.35 -12.21 12.26
CA GLN A 146 2.09 -11.63 12.72
C GLN A 146 1.67 -12.07 14.14
N ASN A 147 2.25 -13.15 14.68
CA ASN A 147 2.00 -13.62 16.04
C ASN A 147 3.08 -13.19 17.05
N GLN A 148 4.09 -12.41 16.62
CA GLN A 148 5.19 -11.99 17.47
C GLN A 148 4.94 -10.62 18.10
N ASP A 149 5.62 -10.33 19.21
CA ASP A 149 5.76 -8.96 19.71
C ASP A 149 6.56 -8.12 18.70
N TYR A 150 6.08 -6.93 18.35
CA TYR A 150 6.74 -6.00 17.42
C TYR A 150 7.70 -5.02 18.09
N THR A 151 7.73 -4.92 19.41
CA THR A 151 8.54 -3.95 20.15
C THR A 151 10.02 -4.06 19.76
N GLY A 152 10.61 -2.95 19.30
CA GLY A 152 12.01 -2.87 18.87
C GLY A 152 12.30 -3.52 17.52
N LYS A 153 11.31 -4.05 16.80
CA LYS A 153 11.51 -4.75 15.52
C LYS A 153 11.33 -3.82 14.33
N LEU A 154 12.02 -4.15 13.25
CA LEU A 154 11.81 -3.53 11.95
C LEU A 154 10.66 -4.22 11.22
N LEU A 155 9.58 -3.49 11.03
CA LEU A 155 8.37 -3.96 10.38
C LEU A 155 8.33 -3.50 8.92
N VAL A 156 7.64 -4.28 8.10
CA VAL A 156 7.33 -3.94 6.71
C VAL A 156 5.89 -3.46 6.64
N LEU A 157 5.69 -2.20 6.26
CA LEU A 157 4.36 -1.64 6.00
C LEU A 157 3.76 -2.18 4.70
N ASN A 158 2.45 -2.39 4.72
CA ASN A 158 1.68 -2.70 3.52
C ASN A 158 1.71 -1.48 2.57
N PRO A 159 2.26 -1.59 1.36
CA PRO A 159 2.37 -0.45 0.45
C PRO A 159 1.01 0.11 0.02
N HIS A 160 -0.07 -0.65 0.17
CA HIS A 160 -1.41 -0.17 -0.16
C HIS A 160 -1.97 0.87 0.81
N ILE A 161 -1.44 0.97 2.03
CA ILE A 161 -1.83 2.05 2.95
C ILE A 161 -1.05 3.34 2.70
N LEU A 162 0.04 3.28 1.94
CA LEU A 162 0.83 4.43 1.54
C LEU A 162 0.20 5.12 0.33
N GLY A 163 0.26 6.45 0.30
CA GLY A 163 -0.04 7.22 -0.89
C GLY A 163 0.99 6.99 -1.99
N SER A 164 0.60 7.18 -3.25
CA SER A 164 1.38 6.81 -4.43
C SER A 164 2.82 7.34 -4.43
N ALA A 165 3.04 8.57 -3.94
CA ALA A 165 4.36 9.19 -3.84
C ALA A 165 5.29 8.54 -2.80
N TYR A 166 4.74 7.73 -1.89
CA TYR A 166 5.46 7.08 -0.79
C TYR A 166 5.58 5.57 -0.99
N GLN A 167 5.09 5.01 -2.10
CA GLN A 167 5.20 3.59 -2.42
C GLN A 167 6.63 3.25 -2.89
N THR A 168 7.56 3.24 -1.94
CA THR A 168 8.99 2.98 -2.15
C THR A 168 9.51 2.02 -1.07
N PRO A 169 10.54 1.21 -1.33
CA PRO A 169 11.10 0.28 -0.36
C PRO A 169 11.53 0.98 0.94
N GLU A 170 12.13 2.16 0.85
CA GLU A 170 12.63 2.95 1.98
C GLU A 170 11.50 3.44 2.89
N ARG A 171 10.31 3.67 2.33
CA ARG A 171 9.12 4.11 3.05
C ARG A 171 8.27 2.94 3.55
N GLN A 172 8.67 1.69 3.31
CA GLN A 172 8.01 0.54 3.92
C GLN A 172 8.63 0.14 5.26
N LEU A 173 9.90 0.46 5.49
CA LEU A 173 10.61 0.01 6.70
C LEU A 173 10.28 0.92 7.89
N PHE A 174 9.64 0.33 8.90
CA PHE A 174 9.13 1.02 10.07
C PHE A 174 9.69 0.40 11.35
N LEU A 175 10.43 1.17 12.14
CA LEU A 175 10.97 0.72 13.41
C LEU A 175 9.91 0.90 14.51
N ALA A 176 9.33 -0.21 14.97
CA ALA A 176 8.36 -0.21 16.04
C ALA A 176 9.05 0.05 17.39
N LYS A 177 8.45 0.95 18.18
CA LYS A 177 8.98 1.38 19.48
C LYS A 177 8.10 0.91 20.63
N ASP A 178 6.80 1.12 20.55
CA ASP A 178 5.84 0.80 21.62
C ASP A 178 4.41 0.78 21.07
N GLY A 179 3.42 0.57 21.92
CA GLY A 179 2.00 0.59 21.62
C GLY A 179 1.36 -0.77 21.77
N TRP A 180 0.08 -0.77 22.12
CA TRP A 180 -0.69 -2.00 22.32
C TRP A 180 -0.69 -2.92 21.09
N GLY A 181 -0.64 -2.34 19.90
CA GLY A 181 -0.54 -3.08 18.64
C GLY A 181 0.74 -3.88 18.47
N CYS A 182 1.79 -3.62 19.26
CA CYS A 182 2.98 -4.46 19.27
C CYS A 182 2.69 -5.85 19.82
N ILE A 183 1.76 -5.97 20.76
CA ILE A 183 1.42 -7.22 21.42
C ILE A 183 0.36 -7.96 20.58
N PRO A 184 0.62 -9.23 20.19
CA PRO A 184 -0.33 -10.01 19.41
C PRO A 184 -1.64 -10.22 20.21
N GLY A 185 -2.79 -10.01 19.55
CA GLY A 185 -4.11 -10.19 20.16
C GLY A 185 -4.55 -9.08 21.12
N ALA A 186 -3.79 -7.99 21.24
CA ALA A 186 -4.18 -6.87 22.09
C ALA A 186 -5.50 -6.22 21.63
N PRO A 187 -6.35 -5.71 22.56
CA PRO A 187 -7.62 -5.06 22.20
C PRO A 187 -7.46 -3.82 21.33
N ARG A 188 -6.34 -3.11 21.49
CA ARG A 188 -5.97 -1.94 20.68
C ARG A 188 -4.86 -2.33 19.73
N GLN A 189 -4.93 -1.82 18.50
CA GLN A 189 -4.06 -2.24 17.40
C GLN A 189 -2.94 -1.24 17.10
N THR A 190 -2.84 -0.12 17.82
CA THR A 190 -1.87 0.95 17.51
C THR A 190 -0.43 0.56 17.82
N VAL A 191 0.44 0.64 16.83
CA VAL A 191 1.90 0.50 16.90
C VAL A 191 2.53 1.88 16.70
N PHE A 192 3.25 2.38 17.70
CA PHE A 192 4.04 3.60 17.61
C PHE A 192 5.47 3.29 17.15
N GLY A 193 6.04 4.20 16.38
CA GLY A 193 7.39 4.06 15.87
C GLY A 193 7.74 5.15 14.87
N ARG A 194 8.74 4.89 14.04
CA ARG A 194 9.20 5.83 13.02
C ARG A 194 9.58 5.10 11.74
N PHE A 195 9.48 5.77 10.60
CA PHE A 195 10.11 5.28 9.38
C PHE A 195 11.63 5.23 9.58
N LEU A 196 12.27 4.16 9.10
CA LEU A 196 13.72 4.04 9.21
C LEU A 196 14.44 5.07 8.31
N SER A 197 13.83 5.40 7.17
CA SER A 197 14.39 6.34 6.20
C SER A 197 14.43 7.79 6.68
N GLU A 198 13.58 8.19 7.64
CA GLU A 198 13.56 9.56 8.15
C GLU A 198 14.76 9.85 9.07
N GLU A 199 15.25 11.09 9.02
CA GLU A 199 16.36 11.57 9.85
C GLU A 199 15.89 12.15 11.19
N LYS A 200 14.62 12.52 11.28
CA LYS A 200 14.03 13.09 12.50
C LYS A 200 13.31 11.98 13.28
N ASP A 201 13.38 12.06 14.61
CA ASP A 201 12.64 11.21 15.56
C ASP A 201 11.14 11.53 15.58
N GLN A 202 10.54 11.72 14.40
CA GLN A 202 9.11 11.87 14.27
C GLN A 202 8.45 10.53 14.54
N ILE A 203 7.96 10.39 15.76
CA ILE A 203 7.09 9.27 16.11
C ILE A 203 5.75 9.46 15.40
N THR A 204 5.33 8.41 14.71
CA THR A 204 4.01 8.25 14.11
C THR A 204 3.45 6.89 14.52
N PHE A 205 2.25 6.56 14.05
CA PHE A 205 1.61 5.29 14.36
C PHE A 205 0.88 4.71 13.16
N PHE A 206 0.75 3.38 13.19
CA PHE A 206 -0.10 2.60 12.29
C PHE A 206 -0.83 1.53 13.11
N ASN A 207 -1.86 0.90 12.54
CA ASN A 207 -2.45 -0.28 13.15
C ASN A 207 -1.61 -1.52 12.85
N ARG A 208 -1.64 -2.51 13.73
CA ARG A 208 -0.93 -3.80 13.56
C ARG A 208 -1.26 -4.46 12.22
N SER A 209 -2.52 -4.36 11.78
CA SER A 209 -3.01 -4.87 10.51
C SER A 209 -2.42 -4.17 9.27
N ASP A 210 -1.82 -3.00 9.46
CA ASP A 210 -1.20 -2.24 8.36
C ASP A 210 0.20 -2.76 8.00
N PHE A 211 0.75 -3.69 8.79
CA PHE A 211 2.06 -4.30 8.56
C PHE A 211 1.93 -5.67 7.90
N ILE A 212 2.79 -5.94 6.91
CA ILE A 212 2.96 -7.25 6.27
C ILE A 212 3.63 -8.23 7.23
N GLY A 213 4.55 -7.76 8.06
CA GLY A 213 5.24 -8.58 9.05
C GLY A 213 6.55 -7.96 9.53
N VAL A 214 7.34 -8.75 10.25
CA VAL A 214 8.69 -8.40 10.69
C VAL A 214 9.67 -8.71 9.55
N LEU A 215 10.50 -7.73 9.16
CA LEU A 215 11.52 -7.94 8.12
C LEU A 215 12.52 -9.01 8.58
N SER A 216 12.81 -9.97 7.71
CA SER A 216 13.86 -10.96 7.96
C SER A 216 15.25 -10.33 7.78
N ALA A 217 16.21 -10.72 8.64
CA ALA A 217 17.58 -10.23 8.59
C ALA A 217 18.29 -10.52 7.26
N GLU A 218 17.89 -11.59 6.56
CA GLU A 218 18.42 -11.95 5.23
C GLU A 218 18.11 -10.87 4.17
N TYR A 219 16.94 -10.23 4.28
CA TYR A 219 16.47 -9.21 3.34
C TYR A 219 16.70 -7.78 3.84
N LEU A 220 17.51 -7.61 4.90
CA LEU A 220 17.83 -6.29 5.45
C LEU A 220 18.82 -5.55 4.51
N PRO A 221 18.42 -4.43 3.90
CA PRO A 221 19.31 -3.67 3.03
C PRO A 221 20.49 -3.04 3.79
N ASP A 222 21.60 -2.80 3.10
CA ASP A 222 22.81 -2.27 3.74
C ASP A 222 22.60 -0.86 4.34
N TRP A 223 21.90 0.02 3.63
CA TRP A 223 21.54 1.35 4.16
C TRP A 223 20.72 1.27 5.46
N ALA A 224 19.89 0.23 5.60
CA ALA A 224 19.06 0.02 6.78
C ALA A 224 19.91 -0.49 7.95
N LYS A 225 20.89 -1.37 7.70
CA LYS A 225 21.89 -1.80 8.69
C LYS A 225 22.67 -0.61 9.24
N GLU A 226 23.20 0.22 8.34
CA GLU A 226 23.97 1.42 8.70
C GLU A 226 23.15 2.38 9.57
N LYS A 227 21.90 2.65 9.19
CA LYS A 227 21.00 3.49 9.99
C LYS A 227 20.70 2.90 11.36
N LEU A 228 20.43 1.60 11.46
CA LEU A 228 20.18 0.96 12.76
C LEU A 228 21.42 1.03 13.67
N ALA A 229 22.62 0.76 13.13
CA ALA A 229 23.87 0.86 13.87
C ALA A 229 24.15 2.29 14.36
N ALA A 230 23.90 3.31 13.53
CA ALA A 230 24.05 4.71 13.92
C ALA A 230 23.10 5.12 15.07
N MET A 231 21.93 4.47 15.18
CA MET A 231 20.95 4.72 16.25
C MET A 231 21.30 4.02 17.57
N GLU A 232 22.16 3.00 17.56
CA GLU A 232 22.62 2.29 18.76
C GLU A 232 23.81 2.99 19.44
N VAL A 233 24.50 3.88 18.74
CA VAL A 233 25.53 4.74 19.35
C VAL A 233 24.80 5.85 20.10
N PRO A 234 24.85 5.91 21.44
CA PRO A 234 24.25 7.01 22.17
C PRO A 234 24.91 8.30 21.72
N GLU A 235 24.12 9.29 21.31
CA GLU A 235 24.58 10.68 21.22
C GLU A 235 25.00 11.09 22.64
N THR A 236 26.27 10.92 22.96
CA THR A 236 26.89 11.62 24.08
C THR A 236 26.88 13.10 23.72
N GLU A 237 25.82 13.81 24.12
CA GLU A 237 25.90 15.25 24.27
C GLU A 237 26.90 15.53 25.39
N GLU A 238 28.12 15.88 24.97
CA GLU A 238 29.08 16.58 25.82
C GLU A 238 28.43 17.87 26.30
N THR A 239 28.03 17.93 27.57
CA THR A 239 27.81 19.22 28.23
C THR A 239 29.17 19.80 28.58
N PRO A 240 29.54 21.00 28.10
CA PRO A 240 30.64 21.73 28.72
C PRO A 240 30.16 22.13 30.12
N SER A 241 30.70 21.47 31.13
CA SER A 241 30.68 21.93 32.51
C SER A 241 31.52 23.20 32.59
N ASP A 242 30.89 24.35 32.35
CA ASP A 242 31.44 25.63 32.77
C ASP A 242 31.16 25.78 34.26
N GLY A 243 32.12 25.32 35.06
CA GLY A 243 32.28 25.76 36.43
C GLY A 243 32.59 27.25 36.43
N MET A 244 31.72 28.06 37.04
CA MET A 244 32.06 29.42 37.41
C MET A 244 31.83 29.65 38.91
N THR A 245 32.97 29.88 39.56
CA THR A 245 33.22 30.19 40.96
C THR A 245 32.41 31.37 41.48
N LEU A 246 31.92 31.21 42.72
CA LEU A 246 31.45 32.29 43.59
C LEU A 246 32.60 33.26 43.91
N GLN A 247 32.37 34.56 43.67
CA GLN A 247 32.95 35.67 44.44
C GLN A 247 31.85 36.71 44.71
#